data_AF-A0A496THG0-F1
#
_entry.id   AF-A0A496THG0-F1
#
_cell.length_a   1.000
_cell.length_b   1.000
_cell.length_c   1.000
_cell.angle_alpha   90.00
_cell.angle_beta   90.00
_cell.angle_gamma   90.00
#
_symmetry.space_group_name_H-M   'P 1'
#
loop_
_entity.id
_entity.type
_entity.pdbx_description
1 polymer ?
#
loop_
_entity_poly.entity_id
_entity_poly.type
_entity_poly.pdbx_seq_one_letter_code
_entity_poly.pdbx_strand_id
1 'polypeptide(L)'
;MELWKIIYIVRNLKGFYLPDKISLQEDIKFLKKRFRYRRIGVLSTHLKEFDIYVEKPLYVINPEDFPFSIEYSGVPQVVEDILPFSSLFMLPVLASPLLRDRVEKLFVWSVHFQRSLTSSEFRFNLRLLTYFTVDMAEKYASMFKDKINFKELKSSEEIIKDAEKRFWRFKKETLEGPVRLGIIDPLQYIDETIKGENLAFTLPSGIIFIEE
;
A
#
# COMPACT_ATOMS: atom_id res chain seq x y z
N MET A 1 -20.21 0.51 8.21
CA MET A 1 -20.38 -0.54 7.17
C MET A 1 -20.76 -1.90 7.78
N GLU A 2 -21.57 -2.71 7.08
CA GLU A 2 -21.97 -4.06 7.53
C GLU A 2 -20.80 -5.07 7.46
N LEU A 3 -20.71 -5.98 8.44
CA LEU A 3 -19.60 -6.95 8.55
C LEU A 3 -19.41 -7.81 7.29
N TRP A 4 -20.50 -8.22 6.63
CA TRP A 4 -20.42 -9.03 5.41
C TRP A 4 -19.77 -8.27 4.24
N LYS A 5 -19.92 -6.93 4.18
CA LYS A 5 -19.25 -6.09 3.18
C LYS A 5 -17.75 -6.07 3.43
N ILE A 6 -17.33 -5.94 4.69
CA ILE A 6 -15.89 -6.03 5.07
C ILE A 6 -15.32 -7.38 4.64
N ILE A 7 -16.00 -8.48 4.96
CA ILE A 7 -15.57 -9.84 4.58
C ILE A 7 -15.49 -9.97 3.06
N TYR A 8 -16.47 -9.43 2.32
CA TYR A 8 -16.45 -9.43 0.86
C TYR A 8 -15.22 -8.68 0.32
N ILE A 9 -14.95 -7.48 0.83
CA ILE A 9 -13.81 -6.64 0.42
C ILE A 9 -12.50 -7.39 0.68
N VAL A 10 -12.27 -7.86 1.90
CA VAL A 10 -11.06 -8.61 2.29
C VAL A 10 -10.80 -9.80 1.37
N ARG A 11 -11.84 -10.57 1.01
CA ARG A 11 -11.67 -11.77 0.17
C ARG A 11 -11.36 -11.44 -1.29
N ASN A 12 -11.90 -10.34 -1.82
CA ASN A 12 -11.91 -10.06 -3.26
C ASN A 12 -10.89 -9.02 -3.72
N LEU A 13 -10.46 -8.11 -2.84
CA LEU A 13 -9.43 -7.13 -3.16
C LEU A 13 -8.05 -7.78 -3.31
N LYS A 14 -7.19 -7.15 -4.11
CA LYS A 14 -5.77 -7.52 -4.27
C LYS A 14 -4.79 -6.38 -4.12
N GLY A 15 -5.29 -5.18 -3.87
CA GLY A 15 -4.51 -3.98 -3.70
C GLY A 15 -5.42 -2.77 -3.72
N PHE A 16 -4.84 -1.63 -3.38
CA PHE A 16 -5.45 -0.32 -3.52
C PHE A 16 -4.77 0.44 -4.65
N TYR A 17 -5.53 1.09 -5.51
CA TYR A 17 -5.01 1.93 -6.57
C TYR A 17 -4.88 3.37 -6.05
N LEU A 18 -3.68 3.92 -6.21
CA LEU A 18 -3.35 5.31 -5.95
C LEU A 18 -3.25 6.05 -7.30
N PRO A 19 -4.32 6.73 -7.73
CA PRO A 19 -4.40 7.32 -9.06
C PRO A 19 -3.63 8.63 -9.18
N ASP A 20 -3.16 8.90 -10.40
CA ASP A 20 -2.82 10.24 -10.85
C ASP A 20 -3.77 10.65 -11.98
N LYS A 21 -4.11 11.94 -12.06
CA LYS A 21 -5.04 12.49 -13.07
C LYS A 21 -4.58 12.30 -14.49
N ILE A 22 -3.27 12.39 -14.73
CA ILE A 22 -2.71 12.36 -16.07
C ILE A 22 -2.66 10.93 -16.61
N SER A 23 -2.27 9.95 -15.78
CA SER A 23 -2.08 8.54 -16.20
C SER A 23 -3.31 7.64 -16.01
N LEU A 24 -4.42 8.19 -15.54
CA LEU A 24 -5.57 7.42 -15.08
C LEU A 24 -6.08 6.41 -16.12
N GLN A 25 -6.17 6.83 -17.40
CA GLN A 25 -6.70 5.96 -18.45
C GLN A 25 -5.74 4.80 -18.75
N GLU A 26 -4.44 5.07 -18.85
CA GLU A 26 -3.43 4.01 -19.01
C GLU A 26 -3.42 3.05 -17.82
N ASP A 27 -3.48 3.59 -16.60
CA ASP A 27 -3.50 2.80 -15.37
C ASP A 27 -4.72 1.88 -15.32
N ILE A 28 -5.92 2.39 -15.64
CA ILE A 28 -7.13 1.57 -15.70
C ILE A 28 -6.99 0.44 -16.74
N LYS A 29 -6.40 0.73 -17.91
CA LYS A 29 -6.14 -0.29 -18.95
C LYS A 29 -5.17 -1.36 -18.44
N PHE A 30 -4.09 -0.94 -17.77
CA PHE A 30 -3.15 -1.85 -17.11
C PHE A 30 -3.85 -2.74 -16.07
N LEU A 31 -4.67 -2.14 -15.21
CA LEU A 31 -5.39 -2.84 -14.15
C LEU A 31 -6.40 -3.83 -14.73
N LYS A 32 -7.19 -3.43 -15.74
CA LYS A 32 -8.12 -4.32 -16.47
C LYS A 32 -7.38 -5.54 -17.06
N LYS A 33 -6.22 -5.33 -17.68
CA LYS A 33 -5.42 -6.40 -18.29
C LYS A 33 -4.91 -7.41 -17.25
N ARG A 34 -4.43 -6.93 -16.09
CA ARG A 34 -3.74 -7.75 -15.07
C ARG A 34 -4.69 -8.33 -14.00
N PHE A 35 -5.75 -7.62 -13.66
CA PHE A 35 -6.66 -7.99 -12.57
C PHE A 35 -8.05 -8.45 -13.02
N ARG A 36 -8.34 -8.58 -14.32
CA ARG A 36 -9.59 -9.12 -14.94
C ARG A 36 -10.77 -9.45 -13.99
N TYR A 37 -10.65 -10.50 -13.18
CA TYR A 37 -11.72 -11.02 -12.30
C TYR A 37 -11.62 -10.59 -10.83
N ARG A 38 -10.49 -10.00 -10.43
CA ARG A 38 -10.18 -9.56 -9.08
C ARG A 38 -10.45 -8.07 -8.94
N ARG A 39 -10.75 -7.65 -7.72
CA ARG A 39 -11.07 -6.25 -7.42
C ARG A 39 -9.82 -5.50 -6.95
N ILE A 40 -9.78 -4.22 -7.29
CA ILE A 40 -8.77 -3.26 -6.81
C ILE A 40 -9.52 -2.14 -6.11
N GLY A 41 -9.17 -1.88 -4.86
CA GLY A 41 -9.79 -0.82 -4.07
C GLY A 41 -9.34 0.54 -4.59
N VAL A 42 -10.21 1.54 -4.56
CA VAL A 42 -9.85 2.94 -4.81
C VAL A 42 -10.70 3.80 -3.90
N LEU A 43 -10.11 4.83 -3.28
CA LEU A 43 -10.85 5.68 -2.36
C LEU A 43 -11.72 6.65 -3.12
N SER A 44 -12.94 6.90 -2.63
CA SER A 44 -13.82 7.90 -3.26
C SER A 44 -13.22 9.30 -3.22
N THR A 45 -12.43 9.65 -2.19
CA THR A 45 -11.68 10.91 -2.12
C THR A 45 -10.71 11.07 -3.28
N HIS A 46 -10.05 9.98 -3.69
CA HIS A 46 -9.15 9.94 -4.83
C HIS A 46 -9.86 9.94 -6.18
N LEU A 47 -11.18 9.93 -6.23
CA LEU A 47 -11.96 9.99 -7.46
C LEU A 47 -12.78 11.28 -7.58
N LYS A 48 -12.86 12.12 -6.54
CA LYS A 48 -13.70 13.32 -6.51
C LYS A 48 -13.45 14.27 -7.69
N GLU A 49 -12.21 14.35 -8.17
CA GLU A 49 -11.80 15.25 -9.25
C GLU A 49 -11.82 14.60 -10.65
N PHE A 50 -12.25 13.35 -10.74
CA PHE A 50 -12.15 12.56 -11.95
C PHE A 50 -13.55 12.23 -12.47
N ASP A 51 -13.86 12.67 -13.69
CA ASP A 51 -15.10 12.31 -14.37
C ASP A 51 -14.96 10.93 -15.04
N ILE A 52 -14.95 9.88 -14.22
CA ILE A 52 -14.77 8.50 -14.68
C ILE A 52 -15.92 7.62 -14.24
N TYR A 53 -16.39 6.82 -15.18
CA TYR A 53 -17.24 5.68 -14.87
C TYR A 53 -16.40 4.56 -14.23
N VAL A 54 -16.69 4.26 -12.97
CA VAL A 54 -15.98 3.21 -12.23
C VAL A 54 -16.48 1.83 -12.67
N GLU A 55 -15.64 1.12 -13.42
CA GLU A 55 -15.88 -0.26 -13.83
C GLU A 55 -14.91 -1.24 -13.18
N LYS A 56 -15.19 -2.54 -13.35
CA LYS A 56 -14.21 -3.59 -13.06
C LYS A 56 -12.86 -3.28 -13.75
N PRO A 57 -11.72 -3.45 -13.04
CA PRO A 57 -11.57 -4.12 -11.75
C PRO A 57 -11.77 -3.22 -10.52
N LEU A 58 -12.03 -1.92 -10.69
CA LEU A 58 -12.10 -0.99 -9.57
C LEU A 58 -13.31 -1.28 -8.65
N TYR A 59 -13.12 -0.99 -7.37
CA TYR A 59 -14.12 -1.05 -6.32
C TYR A 59 -13.95 0.18 -5.43
N VAL A 60 -14.93 1.07 -5.42
CA VAL A 60 -14.88 2.31 -4.64
C VAL A 60 -15.07 2.01 -3.17
N ILE A 61 -14.22 2.61 -2.34
CA ILE A 61 -14.27 2.53 -0.89
C ILE A 61 -14.47 3.95 -0.37
N ASN A 62 -15.49 4.14 0.45
CA ASN A 62 -15.72 5.43 1.09
C ASN A 62 -14.98 5.43 2.44
N PRO A 63 -14.04 6.36 2.67
CA PRO A 63 -13.34 6.41 3.96
C PRO A 63 -14.28 6.57 5.16
N GLU A 64 -15.39 7.29 4.98
CA GLU A 64 -16.44 7.50 6.00
C GLU A 64 -17.09 6.20 6.50
N ASP A 65 -16.98 5.09 5.76
CA ASP A 65 -17.49 3.79 6.19
C ASP A 65 -16.65 3.16 7.32
N PHE A 66 -15.49 3.74 7.64
CA PHE A 66 -14.49 3.23 8.58
C PHE A 66 -14.17 4.30 9.65
N PRO A 67 -14.55 4.07 10.92
CA PRO A 67 -14.34 5.05 11.98
C PRO A 67 -12.90 4.96 12.52
N PHE A 68 -11.94 5.53 11.80
CA PHE A 68 -10.58 5.76 12.28
C PHE A 68 -10.12 7.17 11.93
N SER A 69 -9.16 7.69 12.70
CA SER A 69 -8.50 8.97 12.43
C SER A 69 -7.04 8.81 12.80
N ILE A 70 -6.17 8.84 11.80
CA ILE A 70 -4.72 8.83 11.96
C ILE A 70 -4.20 9.94 11.08
N GLU A 71 -3.46 10.86 11.69
CA GLU A 71 -2.79 11.94 11.00
C GLU A 71 -1.33 11.56 10.82
N TYR A 72 -0.81 11.75 9.61
CA TYR A 72 0.58 11.49 9.29
C TYR A 72 1.33 12.78 8.97
N SER A 73 2.34 13.08 9.79
CA SER A 73 3.21 14.24 9.67
C SER A 73 4.13 14.10 8.46
N GLY A 74 4.11 15.10 7.56
CA GLY A 74 5.00 15.16 6.40
C GLY A 74 4.67 14.19 5.25
N VAL A 75 3.52 13.51 5.30
CA VAL A 75 3.04 12.63 4.22
C VAL A 75 2.10 13.42 3.29
N PRO A 76 2.24 13.33 1.95
CA PRO A 76 1.28 13.95 1.03
C PRO A 76 -0.13 13.36 1.23
N GLN A 77 -1.16 14.21 1.28
CA GLN A 77 -2.56 13.82 1.56
C GLN A 77 -3.04 12.60 0.75
N VAL A 78 -2.71 12.54 -0.54
CA VAL A 78 -3.11 11.43 -1.42
C VAL A 78 -2.53 10.07 -0.97
N VAL A 79 -1.33 10.08 -0.37
CA VAL A 79 -0.73 8.88 0.22
C VAL A 79 -1.30 8.65 1.61
N GLU A 80 -1.47 9.72 2.39
CA GLU A 80 -2.04 9.69 3.73
C GLU A 80 -3.39 8.96 3.77
N ASP A 81 -4.30 9.34 2.87
CA ASP A 81 -5.64 8.78 2.76
C ASP A 81 -5.63 7.25 2.56
N ILE A 82 -4.64 6.71 1.83
CA ILE A 82 -4.63 5.29 1.41
C ILE A 82 -3.90 4.35 2.35
N LEU A 83 -2.91 4.86 3.11
CA LEU A 83 -2.09 4.04 3.99
C LEU A 83 -2.93 3.26 5.02
N PRO A 84 -3.89 3.87 5.75
CA PRO A 84 -4.74 3.17 6.69
C PRO A 84 -5.48 1.98 6.09
N PHE A 85 -5.94 2.10 4.85
CA PHE A 85 -6.66 1.02 4.16
C PHE A 85 -5.72 -0.08 3.69
N SER A 86 -4.56 0.29 3.15
CA SER A 86 -3.50 -0.67 2.81
C SER A 86 -3.12 -1.51 4.03
N SER A 87 -2.95 -0.87 5.19
CA SER A 87 -2.66 -1.52 6.47
C SER A 87 -3.82 -2.40 6.96
N LEU A 88 -5.04 -1.84 7.09
CA LEU A 88 -6.22 -2.53 7.62
C LEU A 88 -6.55 -3.81 6.85
N PHE A 89 -6.47 -3.72 5.51
CA PHE A 89 -6.77 -4.84 4.63
C PHE A 89 -5.55 -5.71 4.34
N MET A 90 -4.36 -5.32 4.80
CA MET A 90 -3.08 -5.99 4.57
C MET A 90 -2.81 -6.22 3.08
N LEU A 91 -3.10 -5.20 2.26
CA LEU A 91 -2.99 -5.27 0.80
C LEU A 91 -2.08 -4.16 0.27
N PRO A 92 -1.25 -4.45 -0.74
CA PRO A 92 -0.33 -3.46 -1.28
C PRO A 92 -1.05 -2.34 -2.03
N VAL A 93 -0.37 -1.21 -2.17
CA VAL A 93 -0.79 -0.10 -3.03
C VAL A 93 -0.16 -0.23 -4.41
N LEU A 94 -0.98 -0.10 -5.43
CA LEU A 94 -0.65 -0.01 -6.84
C LEU A 94 -0.65 1.49 -7.18
N ALA A 95 0.53 2.09 -7.32
CA ALA A 95 0.64 3.53 -7.52
C ALA A 95 0.87 3.90 -8.98
N SER A 96 0.29 5.01 -9.43
CA SER A 96 0.68 5.64 -10.70
C SER A 96 2.19 5.96 -10.70
N PRO A 97 2.92 5.71 -11.80
CA PRO A 97 4.31 6.12 -11.95
C PRO A 97 4.55 7.62 -11.78
N LEU A 98 3.55 8.45 -12.07
CA LEU A 98 3.66 9.91 -11.98
C LEU A 98 3.73 10.40 -10.53
N LEU A 99 3.35 9.55 -9.57
CA LEU A 99 3.48 9.83 -8.15
C LEU A 99 4.81 9.37 -7.55
N ARG A 100 5.71 8.78 -8.35
CA ARG A 100 6.94 8.13 -7.86
C ARG A 100 7.78 9.04 -6.98
N ASP A 101 8.13 10.22 -7.47
CA ASP A 101 9.01 11.17 -6.76
C ASP A 101 8.43 11.64 -5.42
N ARG A 102 7.10 11.59 -5.26
CA ARG A 102 6.41 11.94 -4.00
C ARG A 102 6.39 10.76 -3.04
N VAL A 103 6.13 9.57 -3.56
CA VAL A 103 5.96 8.34 -2.77
C VAL A 103 7.29 7.74 -2.35
N GLU A 104 8.32 7.79 -3.20
CA GLU A 104 9.61 7.13 -2.92
C GLU A 104 10.37 7.73 -1.72
N LYS A 105 10.13 9.02 -1.44
CA LYS A 105 10.69 9.72 -0.28
C LYS A 105 10.18 9.17 1.06
N LEU A 106 9.08 8.41 1.01
CA LEU A 106 8.46 7.80 2.18
C LEU A 106 8.92 6.36 2.42
N PHE A 107 9.78 5.82 1.54
CA PHE A 107 10.21 4.44 1.64
C PHE A 107 11.29 4.27 2.71
N VAL A 108 11.04 3.31 3.61
CA VAL A 108 12.08 2.76 4.49
C VAL A 108 12.94 1.73 3.76
N TRP A 109 12.41 1.17 2.66
CA TRP A 109 13.11 0.23 1.80
C TRP A 109 12.53 0.26 0.38
N SER A 110 13.37 0.13 -0.65
CA SER A 110 12.97 0.22 -2.05
C SER A 110 13.78 -0.71 -2.97
N VAL A 111 13.24 -0.96 -4.17
CA VAL A 111 13.96 -1.64 -5.26
C VAL A 111 13.89 -0.81 -6.52
N HIS A 112 15.06 -0.64 -7.14
CA HIS A 112 15.27 0.09 -8.38
C HIS A 112 15.50 -0.85 -9.55
N PHE A 113 14.99 -0.49 -10.74
CA PHE A 113 15.30 -1.22 -11.96
C PHE A 113 15.30 -0.31 -13.18
N GLN A 114 16.26 -0.51 -14.08
CA GLN A 114 16.26 0.16 -15.39
C GLN A 114 15.06 -0.26 -16.27
N ARG A 115 14.60 -1.51 -16.18
CA ARG A 115 13.48 -2.06 -16.95
C ARG A 115 12.18 -2.14 -16.15
N SER A 116 11.06 -2.22 -16.87
CA SER A 116 9.75 -2.57 -16.28
C SER A 116 9.73 -4.02 -15.78
N LEU A 117 8.90 -4.29 -14.78
CA LEU A 117 8.63 -5.64 -14.31
C LEU A 117 7.82 -6.43 -15.34
N THR A 118 8.26 -7.65 -15.66
CA THR A 118 7.44 -8.58 -16.44
C THR A 118 6.14 -8.91 -15.69
N SER A 119 5.13 -9.41 -16.40
CA SER A 119 3.87 -9.82 -15.78
C SER A 119 4.04 -10.89 -14.68
N SER A 120 5.06 -11.74 -14.78
CA SER A 120 5.36 -12.77 -13.76
C SER A 120 5.98 -12.13 -12.51
N GLU A 121 6.99 -11.27 -12.71
CA GLU A 121 7.66 -10.56 -11.62
C GLU A 121 6.70 -9.65 -10.87
N PHE A 122 5.86 -8.91 -11.59
CA PHE A 122 4.83 -8.06 -10.99
C PHE A 122 3.92 -8.86 -10.04
N ARG A 123 3.40 -10.01 -10.49
CA ARG A 123 2.54 -10.86 -9.64
C ARG A 123 3.29 -11.45 -8.45
N PHE A 124 4.54 -11.87 -8.65
CA PHE A 124 5.38 -12.41 -7.60
C PHE A 124 5.64 -11.35 -6.51
N ASN A 125 6.05 -10.15 -6.92
CA ASN A 125 6.33 -9.03 -6.02
C ASN A 125 5.10 -8.55 -5.28
N LEU A 126 3.95 -8.44 -5.97
CA LEU A 126 2.68 -8.08 -5.34
C LEU A 126 2.32 -9.06 -4.21
N ARG A 127 2.55 -10.37 -4.43
CA ARG A 127 2.32 -11.40 -3.42
C ARG A 127 3.29 -11.26 -2.24
N LEU A 128 4.57 -10.98 -2.49
CA LEU A 128 5.55 -10.75 -1.43
C LEU A 128 5.19 -9.54 -0.56
N LEU A 129 4.78 -8.42 -1.17
CA LEU A 129 4.34 -7.22 -0.44
C LEU A 129 3.09 -7.49 0.43
N THR A 130 2.18 -8.35 -0.05
CA THR A 130 1.02 -8.77 0.75
C THR A 130 1.47 -9.57 1.98
N TYR A 131 2.34 -10.56 1.78
CA TYR A 131 2.83 -11.43 2.86
C TYR A 131 3.63 -10.70 3.90
N PHE A 132 4.41 -9.71 3.47
CA PHE A 132 5.13 -8.84 4.36
C PHE A 132 4.20 -8.18 5.39
N THR A 133 3.10 -7.58 4.94
CA THR A 133 2.15 -6.89 5.81
C THR A 133 1.44 -7.85 6.76
N VAL A 134 1.05 -9.04 6.27
CA VAL A 134 0.40 -10.09 7.09
C VAL A 134 1.32 -10.59 8.20
N ASP A 135 2.57 -10.91 7.87
CA ASP A 135 3.52 -11.44 8.85
C ASP A 135 3.85 -10.39 9.94
N MET A 136 3.88 -9.10 9.56
CA MET A 136 4.03 -8.00 10.53
C MET A 136 2.77 -7.81 11.39
N ALA A 137 1.58 -7.97 10.82
CA ALA A 137 0.33 -7.93 11.59
C ALA A 137 0.28 -9.04 12.65
N GLU A 138 0.71 -10.25 12.31
CA GLU A 138 0.80 -11.37 13.24
C GLU A 138 1.80 -11.08 14.37
N LYS A 139 2.96 -10.53 14.01
CA LYS A 139 4.00 -10.15 15.00
C LYS A 139 3.50 -9.10 15.99
N TYR A 140 2.73 -8.13 15.52
CA TYR A 140 2.17 -7.07 16.34
C TYR A 140 0.77 -7.41 16.90
N ALA A 141 0.31 -8.66 16.78
CA ALA A 141 -1.03 -9.06 17.20
C ALA A 141 -1.29 -8.87 18.70
N SER A 142 -0.29 -9.18 19.53
CA SER A 142 -0.37 -8.99 20.99
C SER A 142 -0.46 -7.52 21.38
N MET A 143 0.12 -6.64 20.56
CA MET A 143 0.24 -5.20 20.78
C MET A 143 -1.07 -4.44 20.51
N PHE A 144 -2.02 -4.99 19.75
CA PHE A 144 -3.30 -4.32 19.46
C PHE A 144 -4.15 -4.02 20.70
N LYS A 145 -3.90 -4.67 21.83
CA LYS A 145 -4.70 -4.50 23.07
C LYS A 145 -4.12 -3.50 24.05
N ASP A 146 -2.87 -3.09 23.85
CA ASP A 146 -2.14 -2.25 24.80
C ASP A 146 -2.05 -0.79 24.31
N LYS A 147 -1.83 0.15 25.22
CA LYS A 147 -1.34 1.49 24.85
C LYS A 147 0.15 1.38 24.61
N ILE A 148 0.61 1.76 23.42
CA ILE A 148 1.99 1.55 22.99
C ILE A 148 2.63 2.88 22.66
N ASN A 149 3.85 3.06 23.16
CA ASN A 149 4.72 4.14 22.71
C ASN A 149 5.46 3.70 21.44
N PHE A 150 4.94 4.08 20.27
CA PHE A 150 5.46 3.60 19.00
C PHE A 150 6.85 4.13 18.65
N LYS A 151 7.32 5.20 19.31
CA LYS A 151 8.71 5.68 19.16
C LYS A 151 9.75 4.66 19.64
N GLU A 152 9.34 3.69 20.46
CA GLU A 152 10.21 2.60 20.91
C GLU A 152 10.19 1.38 19.98
N LEU A 153 9.21 1.30 19.07
CA LEU A 153 9.16 0.25 18.06
C LEU A 153 10.20 0.57 16.99
N LYS A 154 11.28 -0.20 16.97
CA LYS A 154 12.27 -0.21 15.87
C LYS A 154 11.71 -0.88 14.61
N SER A 155 10.46 -0.59 14.25
CA SER A 155 9.73 -1.25 13.15
C SER A 155 10.52 -1.16 11.85
N SER A 156 11.15 -0.02 11.55
CA SER A 156 11.84 0.19 10.29
C SER A 156 13.08 -0.69 10.10
N GLU A 157 13.88 -0.93 11.14
CA GLU A 157 15.03 -1.85 11.07
C GLU A 157 14.57 -3.29 10.75
N GLU A 158 13.47 -3.71 11.39
CA GLU A 158 12.88 -5.03 11.16
C GLU A 158 12.27 -5.16 9.77
N ILE A 159 11.57 -4.12 9.32
CA ILE A 159 11.00 -4.02 7.98
C ILE A 159 12.09 -4.16 6.93
N ILE A 160 13.19 -3.40 7.05
CA ILE A 160 14.32 -3.43 6.12
C ILE A 160 14.92 -4.85 6.08
N LYS A 161 15.19 -5.44 7.24
CA LYS A 161 15.80 -6.78 7.33
C LYS A 161 14.94 -7.87 6.67
N ASP A 162 13.63 -7.84 6.91
CA ASP A 162 12.72 -8.83 6.33
C ASP A 162 12.48 -8.59 4.83
N ALA A 163 12.40 -7.32 4.40
CA ALA A 163 12.32 -6.96 2.99
C ALA A 163 13.58 -7.45 2.23
N GLU A 164 14.77 -7.19 2.76
CA GLU A 164 16.01 -7.68 2.17
C GLU A 164 16.06 -9.22 2.01
N LYS A 165 15.47 -9.94 2.96
CA LYS A 165 15.36 -11.40 2.92
C LYS A 165 14.37 -11.86 1.85
N ARG A 166 13.20 -11.23 1.73
CA ARG A 166 12.17 -11.61 0.74
C ARG A 166 12.56 -11.27 -0.68
N PHE A 167 13.16 -10.10 -0.86
CA PHE A 167 13.49 -9.53 -2.16
C PHE A 167 14.96 -9.77 -2.54
N TRP A 168 15.61 -10.77 -1.93
CA TRP A 168 17.03 -11.11 -2.12
C TRP A 168 17.47 -11.27 -3.58
N ARG A 169 16.55 -11.67 -4.47
CA ARG A 169 16.82 -11.85 -5.91
C ARG A 169 17.19 -10.53 -6.59
N PHE A 170 16.72 -9.40 -6.07
CA PHE A 170 16.95 -8.09 -6.65
C PHE A 170 18.21 -7.40 -6.15
N LYS A 171 18.88 -7.95 -5.12
CA LYS A 171 20.20 -7.46 -4.69
C LYS A 171 21.27 -7.58 -5.79
N LYS A 172 21.01 -8.36 -6.84
CA LYS A 172 21.92 -8.60 -7.98
C LYS A 172 21.55 -7.85 -9.26
N GLU A 173 20.33 -7.30 -9.35
CA GLU A 173 19.90 -6.46 -10.47
C GLU A 173 20.18 -5.00 -10.08
N THR A 174 20.79 -4.26 -11.00
CA THR A 174 21.46 -2.98 -10.74
C THR A 174 20.56 -1.97 -10.02
N LEU A 175 21.12 -1.27 -9.02
CA LEU A 175 20.53 -0.12 -8.30
C LEU A 175 20.30 1.13 -9.18
N GLU A 176 20.43 0.98 -10.49
CA GLU A 176 20.30 2.07 -11.45
C GLU A 176 18.88 2.04 -12.03
N GLY A 177 18.29 3.22 -12.17
CA GLY A 177 16.93 3.40 -12.69
C GLY A 177 15.91 3.78 -11.62
N PRO A 178 14.65 3.98 -12.02
CA PRO A 178 13.61 4.43 -11.11
C PRO A 178 13.20 3.34 -10.11
N VAL A 179 12.65 3.77 -8.97
CA VAL A 179 12.02 2.88 -8.00
C VAL A 179 10.82 2.18 -8.63
N ARG A 180 10.75 0.86 -8.50
CA ARG A 180 9.63 0.05 -9.00
C ARG A 180 8.70 -0.41 -7.88
N LEU A 181 9.24 -0.63 -6.70
CA LEU A 181 8.49 -0.98 -5.50
C LEU A 181 9.23 -0.54 -4.25
N GLY A 182 8.50 -0.43 -3.16
CA GLY A 182 9.06 -0.09 -1.86
C GLY A 182 8.08 -0.38 -0.73
N ILE A 183 8.51 -0.08 0.49
CA ILE A 183 7.72 -0.26 1.70
C ILE A 183 7.72 1.07 2.45
N ILE A 184 6.53 1.54 2.78
CA ILE A 184 6.32 2.66 3.71
C ILE A 184 6.09 2.05 5.09
N ASP A 185 6.73 2.61 6.10
CA ASP A 185 6.44 2.34 7.51
C ASP A 185 5.62 3.52 8.06
N PRO A 186 4.27 3.40 8.15
CA PRO A 186 3.44 4.52 8.57
C PRO A 186 3.78 5.03 9.98
N LEU A 187 4.37 4.18 10.83
CA LEU A 187 4.78 4.56 12.19
C LEU A 187 5.88 5.64 12.21
N GLN A 188 6.66 5.82 11.13
CA GLN A 188 7.66 6.88 11.05
C GLN A 188 7.05 8.28 10.97
N TYR A 189 5.77 8.38 10.66
CA TYR A 189 5.10 9.64 10.36
C TYR A 189 4.02 9.99 11.40
N ILE A 190 3.96 9.29 12.53
CA ILE A 190 2.97 9.55 13.57
C ILE A 190 3.64 10.21 14.78
N ASP A 191 3.15 11.38 15.16
CA ASP A 191 3.75 12.19 16.24
C ASP A 191 3.26 11.78 17.64
N GLU A 192 2.11 11.11 17.74
CA GLU A 192 1.41 10.83 18.99
C GLU A 192 1.41 9.35 19.43
N THR A 193 1.12 9.12 20.72
CA THR A 193 0.78 7.78 21.23
C THR A 193 -0.57 7.34 20.66
N ILE A 194 -0.53 6.52 19.61
CA ILE A 194 -1.73 5.83 19.12
C ILE A 194 -2.21 4.77 20.13
N LYS A 195 -3.52 4.59 20.20
CA LYS A 195 -4.09 3.45 20.93
C LYS A 195 -3.81 2.17 20.16
N GLY A 196 -3.68 1.03 20.86
CA GLY A 196 -3.47 -0.27 20.22
C GLY A 196 -4.51 -0.61 19.15
N GLU A 197 -5.77 -0.17 19.31
CA GLU A 197 -6.83 -0.33 18.29
C GLU A 197 -6.49 0.35 16.95
N ASN A 198 -5.70 1.43 16.97
CA ASN A 198 -5.29 2.15 15.77
C ASN A 198 -4.06 1.53 15.08
N LEU A 199 -3.34 0.61 15.73
CA LEU A 199 -2.16 -0.04 15.13
C LEU A 199 -2.52 -0.84 13.87
N ALA A 200 -3.76 -1.33 13.75
CA ALA A 200 -4.21 -2.09 12.58
C ALA A 200 -4.18 -1.23 11.30
N PHE A 201 -4.22 0.08 11.44
CA PHE A 201 -4.21 1.06 10.36
C PHE A 201 -2.80 1.65 10.14
N THR A 202 -1.79 1.20 10.88
CA THR A 202 -0.41 1.72 10.77
C THR A 202 0.59 0.63 10.45
N LEU A 203 0.10 -0.55 10.06
CA LEU A 203 0.96 -1.63 9.58
C LEU A 203 1.72 -1.21 8.32
N PRO A 204 2.94 -1.71 8.11
CA PRO A 204 3.73 -1.37 6.93
C PRO A 204 2.97 -1.59 5.62
N SER A 205 3.11 -0.66 4.69
CA SER A 205 2.40 -0.68 3.42
C SER A 205 3.36 -0.90 2.26
N GLY A 206 3.22 -2.03 1.59
CA GLY A 206 3.96 -2.31 0.36
C GLY A 206 3.40 -1.53 -0.83
N ILE A 207 4.26 -0.82 -1.55
CA ILE A 207 3.88 -0.03 -2.74
C ILE A 207 4.57 -0.62 -3.98
N ILE A 208 3.85 -0.71 -5.09
CA ILE A 208 4.38 -1.09 -6.40
C ILE A 208 3.85 -0.13 -7.47
N PHE A 209 4.73 0.35 -8.34
CA PHE A 209 4.34 1.26 -9.43
C PHE A 209 3.77 0.48 -10.62
N ILE A 210 2.72 1.03 -11.22
CA ILE A 210 2.03 0.47 -12.38
C ILE A 210 2.77 0.86 -13.65
N GLU A 211 3.38 -0.09 -14.36
CA GLU A 211 4.21 0.25 -15.52
C GLU A 211 3.91 -0.66 -16.71
N GLU A 212 3.72 -0.07 -17.89
CA GLU A 212 3.40 -0.82 -19.11
C GLU A 212 4.43 -1.91 -19.45
#